data_AF-A0A1Z5LFE7-F1
#
_entry.id   AF-A0A1Z5LFE7-F1
#
_cell.length_a   1.000
_cell.length_b   1.000
_cell.length_c   1.000
_cell.angle_alpha   90.00
_cell.angle_beta   90.00
_cell.angle_gamma   90.00
#
_symmetry.space_group_name_H-M   'P 1'
#
loop_
_entity.id
_entity.type
_entity.pdbx_description
1 polymer ?
#
loop_
_entity_poly.entity_id
_entity_poly.type
_entity_poly.pdbx_seq_one_letter_code
_entity_poly.pdbx_strand_id
1 'polypeptide(L)'
;MAAHLSLDEAEVARLVLEFLANRELSISQLALERESGIINGAHSDDLLFLRQLILDGQWDDALDFVQPLEDVEAFDAKKFRFILLKHKFLELLCIRSEAGLLQCTDLGVEDMVACLGALEQCSPSKEEYNELCLLLTFPRLCDHLDYKHWNPSNARVNCFKEICPLVEKLLPAPVKSPASLQKASSGDRLMQLIIKGILYESCVDFCQKRATSTPPTQDLSFTDLLSGSDADLSLLSWLRCLPPEVFSYPFEQTVLNVDVRQLEKPFLEASWTEQILATPIKPRVFPHSAVPRTPMSRSLMMASMEGSIGGLAAGKMALSMADLTASMTRSFGSAFHLTGKKVMNTSVDKLFEAGDAFSTSCVDIRTDATKELLKEEDE
;
A
#
# COMPACT_ATOMS: atom_id res chain seq x y z
N MET A 1 33.39 22.62 1.69
CA MET A 1 32.17 22.16 2.42
C MET A 1 31.49 21.18 1.49
N ALA A 2 31.49 19.87 1.81
CA ALA A 2 30.95 18.85 0.90
C ALA A 2 29.42 18.92 0.92
N ALA A 3 28.78 18.89 -0.25
CA ALA A 3 27.33 18.80 -0.34
C ALA A 3 26.90 17.38 0.05
N HIS A 4 25.81 17.26 0.82
CA HIS A 4 25.25 15.99 1.25
C HIS A 4 23.77 15.91 0.86
N LEU A 5 23.42 14.87 0.11
CA LEU A 5 22.04 14.55 -0.27
C LEU A 5 21.63 13.30 0.51
N SER A 6 20.54 13.39 1.29
CA SER A 6 19.94 12.24 1.95
C SER A 6 18.55 11.98 1.38
N LEU A 7 18.30 10.76 0.93
CA LEU A 7 16.99 10.26 0.51
C LEU A 7 16.52 9.22 1.52
N ASP A 8 15.28 9.30 1.96
CA ASP A 8 14.65 8.30 2.83
C ASP A 8 13.52 7.61 2.05
N GLU A 9 13.58 6.30 1.91
CA GLU A 9 12.53 5.53 1.22
C GLU A 9 11.18 5.66 1.92
N ALA A 10 11.14 5.96 3.23
CA ALA A 10 9.90 6.23 3.93
C ALA A 10 9.21 7.52 3.43
N GLU A 11 9.99 8.53 3.04
CA GLU A 11 9.46 9.75 2.43
C GLU A 11 8.92 9.46 1.02
N VAL A 12 9.57 8.57 0.26
CA VAL A 12 9.07 8.11 -1.04
C VAL A 12 7.73 7.39 -0.89
N ALA A 13 7.58 6.52 0.11
CA ALA A 13 6.30 5.88 0.41
C ALA A 13 5.20 6.91 0.72
N ARG A 14 5.51 7.97 1.49
CA ARG A 14 4.56 9.07 1.76
C ARG A 14 4.16 9.83 0.49
N LEU A 15 5.08 10.06 -0.45
CA LEU A 15 4.77 10.66 -1.75
C LEU A 15 3.76 9.80 -2.53
N VAL A 16 3.94 8.47 -2.52
CA VAL A 16 3.03 7.52 -3.18
C VAL A 16 1.67 7.48 -2.48
N LEU A 17 1.64 7.43 -1.15
CA LEU A 17 0.41 7.46 -0.36
C LEU A 17 -0.42 8.72 -0.64
N GLU A 18 0.22 9.88 -0.73
CA GLU A 18 -0.44 11.12 -1.11
C GLU A 18 -1.05 11.03 -2.53
N PHE A 19 -0.27 10.54 -3.50
CA PHE A 19 -0.73 10.36 -4.87
C PHE A 19 -1.98 9.47 -4.95
N LEU A 20 -1.98 8.35 -4.22
CA LEU A 20 -3.11 7.41 -4.13
C LEU A 20 -4.32 8.05 -3.45
N ALA A 21 -4.12 8.77 -2.34
CA ALA A 21 -5.18 9.43 -1.59
C ALA A 21 -5.88 10.53 -2.42
N ASN A 22 -5.12 11.33 -3.17
CA ASN A 22 -5.65 12.40 -4.03
C ASN A 22 -6.50 11.86 -5.20
N ARG A 23 -6.34 10.58 -5.54
CA ARG A 23 -7.04 9.90 -6.65
C ARG A 23 -8.06 8.87 -6.15
N GLU A 24 -8.34 8.88 -4.85
CA GLU A 24 -9.29 7.96 -4.20
C GLU A 24 -9.00 6.48 -4.48
N LEU A 25 -7.71 6.13 -4.57
CA LEU A 25 -7.23 4.76 -4.74
C LEU A 25 -7.03 4.08 -3.38
N SER A 26 -8.05 4.13 -2.52
CA SER A 26 -7.91 3.80 -1.10
C SER A 26 -7.52 2.35 -0.84
N ILE A 27 -7.94 1.41 -1.70
CA ILE A 27 -7.56 0.00 -1.55
C ILE A 27 -6.03 -0.15 -1.61
N SER A 28 -5.41 0.42 -2.64
CA SER A 28 -3.94 0.39 -2.80
C SER A 28 -3.24 1.21 -1.73
N GLN A 29 -3.83 2.35 -1.33
CA GLN A 29 -3.31 3.17 -0.25
C GLN A 29 -3.20 2.35 1.04
N LEU A 30 -4.31 1.76 1.49
CA LEU A 30 -4.36 0.99 2.74
C LEU A 30 -3.49 -0.27 2.67
N ALA A 31 -3.38 -0.91 1.50
CA ALA A 31 -2.47 -2.04 1.31
C ALA A 31 -1.00 -1.61 1.50
N LEU A 32 -0.61 -0.48 0.93
CA LEU A 32 0.74 0.08 1.10
C LEU A 32 1.00 0.46 2.57
N GLU A 33 0.03 1.10 3.24
CA GLU A 33 0.15 1.44 4.67
C GLU A 33 0.35 0.18 5.54
N ARG A 34 -0.40 -0.89 5.28
CA ARG A 34 -0.28 -2.17 6.01
C ARG A 34 1.04 -2.88 5.73
N GLU A 35 1.51 -2.89 4.48
CA GLU A 35 2.75 -3.56 4.11
C GLU A 35 4.00 -2.81 4.59
N SER A 36 3.97 -1.47 4.53
CA SER A 36 5.12 -0.62 4.88
C SER A 36 5.13 -0.15 6.33
N GLY A 37 3.98 -0.14 7.02
CA GLY A 37 3.83 0.52 8.31
C GLY A 37 3.89 2.06 8.24
N ILE A 38 3.90 2.64 7.04
CA ILE A 38 4.00 4.08 6.83
C ILE A 38 2.63 4.67 6.58
N ILE A 39 2.32 5.76 7.28
CA ILE A 39 1.15 6.59 7.05
C ILE A 39 1.60 7.99 6.63
N ASN A 40 0.89 8.59 5.67
CA ASN A 40 1.11 9.98 5.27
C ASN A 40 0.28 10.93 6.16
N GLY A 41 0.84 11.33 7.30
CA GLY A 41 0.19 12.24 8.25
C GLY A 41 0.87 12.19 9.61
N ALA A 42 0.79 13.28 10.37
CA ALA A 42 1.30 13.34 11.74
C ALA A 42 0.15 13.11 12.73
N HIS A 43 -0.32 11.86 12.82
CA HIS A 43 -1.41 11.48 13.72
C HIS A 43 -0.85 11.00 15.06
N SER A 44 -1.59 11.25 16.15
CA SER A 44 -1.32 10.64 17.46
C SER A 44 -1.67 9.15 17.46
N ASP A 45 -1.11 8.39 18.40
CA ASP A 45 -1.40 6.96 18.55
C ASP A 45 -2.91 6.72 18.75
N ASP A 46 -3.57 7.57 19.55
CA ASP A 46 -5.03 7.52 19.78
C ASP A 46 -5.84 7.82 18.51
N LEU A 47 -5.41 8.81 17.72
CA LEU A 47 -6.07 9.14 16.46
C LEU A 47 -5.86 8.04 15.41
N LEU A 48 -4.69 7.40 15.40
CA LEU A 48 -4.42 6.22 14.56
C LEU A 48 -5.26 5.02 14.97
N PHE A 49 -5.48 4.83 16.27
CA PHE A 49 -6.36 3.78 16.77
C PHE A 49 -7.81 4.00 16.32
N LEU A 50 -8.36 5.21 16.51
CA LEU A 50 -9.69 5.55 16.00
C LEU A 50 -9.80 5.39 14.48
N ARG A 51 -8.77 5.83 13.74
CA ARG A 51 -8.67 5.61 12.29
C ARG A 51 -8.80 4.13 11.96
N GLN A 52 -8.10 3.27 12.69
CA GLN A 52 -8.11 1.83 12.44
C GLN A 52 -9.49 1.22 12.69
N LEU A 53 -10.18 1.58 13.77
CA LEU A 53 -11.55 1.15 14.03
C LEU A 53 -12.50 1.52 12.87
N ILE A 54 -12.41 2.75 12.38
CA ILE A 54 -13.20 3.23 11.24
C ILE A 54 -12.85 2.46 9.94
N LEU A 55 -11.56 2.24 9.67
CA LEU A 55 -11.10 1.54 8.47
C LEU A 55 -11.46 0.05 8.48
N ASP A 56 -11.54 -0.56 9.66
CA ASP A 56 -11.98 -1.95 9.82
C ASP A 56 -13.51 -2.07 9.89
N GLY A 57 -14.22 -0.95 10.01
CA GLY A 57 -15.69 -0.92 10.05
C GLY A 57 -16.25 -1.34 11.41
N GLN A 58 -15.42 -1.23 12.45
CA GLN A 58 -15.81 -1.42 13.84
C GLN A 58 -16.51 -0.15 14.34
N TRP A 59 -17.69 0.11 13.78
CA TRP A 59 -18.42 1.35 13.99
C TRP A 59 -18.81 1.58 15.46
N ASP A 60 -19.25 0.52 16.14
CA ASP A 60 -19.69 0.60 17.54
C ASP A 60 -18.48 0.81 18.48
N ASP A 61 -17.38 0.09 18.27
CA ASP A 61 -16.13 0.29 19.02
C ASP A 61 -15.58 1.73 18.84
N ALA A 62 -15.75 2.32 17.65
CA ALA A 62 -15.35 3.70 17.39
C ALA A 62 -16.23 4.73 18.11
N LEU A 63 -17.53 4.44 18.31
CA LEU A 63 -18.42 5.26 19.14
C LEU A 63 -18.02 5.17 20.61
N ASP A 64 -17.79 3.94 21.10
CA ASP A 64 -17.39 3.68 22.49
C ASP A 64 -16.03 4.32 22.81
N PHE A 65 -15.08 4.28 21.87
CA PHE A 65 -13.77 4.90 22.03
C PHE A 65 -13.85 6.42 22.27
N VAL A 66 -14.79 7.09 21.60
CA VAL A 66 -14.94 8.56 21.67
C VAL A 66 -15.89 9.00 22.77
N GLN A 67 -16.62 8.07 23.39
CA GLN A 67 -17.54 8.36 24.50
C GLN A 67 -16.93 9.24 25.62
N PRO A 68 -15.66 9.05 26.06
CA PRO A 68 -15.05 9.92 27.07
C PRO A 68 -14.89 11.38 26.64
N LEU A 69 -14.96 11.69 25.35
CA LEU A 69 -14.89 13.05 24.82
C LEU A 69 -16.26 13.75 24.80
N GLU A 70 -17.37 13.04 24.98
CA GLU A 70 -18.73 13.63 24.94
C GLU A 70 -18.95 14.72 26.01
N ASP A 71 -18.23 14.63 27.13
CA ASP A 71 -18.28 15.63 28.22
C ASP A 71 -17.44 16.90 27.94
N VAL A 72 -16.68 16.92 26.83
CA VAL A 72 -15.81 18.05 26.47
C VAL A 72 -16.59 19.05 25.63
N GLU A 73 -16.76 20.28 26.13
CA GLU A 73 -17.55 21.33 25.43
C GLU A 73 -17.10 21.64 24.00
N ALA A 74 -15.80 21.46 23.71
CA ALA A 74 -15.24 21.69 22.38
C ALA A 74 -15.55 20.56 21.38
N PHE A 75 -16.07 19.43 21.85
CA PHE A 75 -16.36 18.26 21.02
C PHE A 75 -17.80 18.27 20.51
N ASP A 76 -17.96 18.28 19.19
CA ASP A 76 -19.28 18.16 18.56
C ASP A 76 -19.69 16.68 18.45
N ALA A 77 -20.13 16.12 19.58
CA ALA A 77 -20.55 14.73 19.69
C ALA A 77 -21.71 14.40 18.72
N LYS A 78 -22.65 15.32 18.53
CA LYS A 78 -23.79 15.12 17.64
C LYS A 78 -23.33 14.94 16.19
N LYS A 79 -22.44 15.82 15.71
CA LYS A 79 -21.89 15.74 14.36
C LYS A 79 -21.00 14.51 14.16
N PHE A 80 -20.16 14.18 15.13
CA PHE A 80 -19.32 12.98 15.10
C PHE A 80 -20.19 11.72 14.92
N ARG A 81 -21.21 11.56 15.76
CA ARG A 81 -22.14 10.41 15.72
C ARG A 81 -22.88 10.34 14.39
N PHE A 82 -23.35 11.47 13.87
CA PHE A 82 -24.04 11.52 12.58
C PHE A 82 -23.16 11.02 11.43
N ILE A 83 -21.92 11.53 11.32
CA ILE A 83 -20.99 11.11 10.26
C ILE A 83 -20.74 9.60 10.34
N LEU A 84 -20.42 9.09 11.52
CA LEU A 84 -20.07 7.69 11.71
C LEU A 84 -21.25 6.75 11.42
N LEU A 85 -22.44 7.07 11.96
CA LEU A 85 -23.66 6.30 11.70
C LEU A 85 -24.12 6.37 10.25
N LYS A 86 -23.89 7.50 9.55
CA LYS A 86 -24.21 7.63 8.13
C LYS A 86 -23.39 6.63 7.30
N HIS A 87 -22.09 6.52 7.58
CA HIS A 87 -21.24 5.55 6.90
C HIS A 87 -21.60 4.09 7.27
N LYS A 88 -21.89 3.80 8.55
CA LYS A 88 -22.43 2.51 8.99
C LYS A 88 -23.69 2.12 8.21
N PHE A 89 -24.64 3.05 8.08
CA PHE A 89 -25.89 2.83 7.35
C PHE A 89 -25.66 2.54 5.86
N LEU A 90 -24.76 3.26 5.19
CA LEU A 90 -24.41 3.01 3.78
C LEU A 90 -23.79 1.62 3.58
N GLU A 91 -22.98 1.13 4.52
CA GLU A 91 -22.46 -0.24 4.47
C GLU A 91 -23.55 -1.29 4.67
N LEU A 92 -24.45 -1.09 5.63
CA LEU A 92 -25.60 -1.97 5.84
C LEU A 92 -26.49 -2.04 4.58
N LEU A 93 -26.70 -0.92 3.89
CA LEU A 93 -27.41 -0.88 2.61
C LEU A 93 -26.70 -1.70 1.52
N CYS A 94 -25.38 -1.60 1.44
CA CYS A 94 -24.57 -2.38 0.50
C CYS A 94 -24.67 -3.88 0.79
N ILE A 95 -24.49 -4.29 2.05
CA ILE A 95 -24.60 -5.69 2.48
C ILE A 95 -25.98 -6.23 2.13
N ARG A 96 -27.07 -5.50 2.44
CA ARG A 96 -28.44 -5.91 2.08
C ARG A 96 -28.61 -6.12 0.58
N SER A 97 -28.08 -5.20 -0.23
CA SER A 97 -28.17 -5.28 -1.70
C SER A 97 -27.48 -6.53 -2.24
N GLU A 98 -26.33 -6.90 -1.67
CA GLU A 98 -25.57 -8.10 -2.07
C GLU A 98 -26.10 -9.39 -1.44
N ALA A 99 -26.64 -9.35 -0.22
CA ALA A 99 -27.26 -10.49 0.46
C ALA A 99 -28.51 -10.99 -0.27
N GLY A 100 -29.20 -10.10 -0.99
CA GLY A 100 -30.27 -10.46 -1.94
C GLY A 100 -29.81 -11.41 -3.04
N LEU A 101 -28.52 -11.41 -3.44
CA LEU A 101 -27.96 -12.42 -4.36
C LEU A 101 -27.69 -13.77 -3.70
N LEU A 102 -27.54 -13.81 -2.37
CA LEU A 102 -27.21 -15.01 -1.59
C LEU A 102 -28.44 -15.66 -0.93
N GLN A 103 -29.65 -15.20 -1.24
CA GLN A 103 -30.92 -15.68 -0.67
C GLN A 103 -30.99 -15.60 0.87
N CYS A 104 -30.27 -14.65 1.48
CA CYS A 104 -30.28 -14.42 2.93
C CYS A 104 -30.91 -13.06 3.22
N THR A 105 -32.24 -12.98 3.19
CA THR A 105 -33.00 -11.72 3.27
C THR A 105 -33.15 -11.15 4.67
N ASP A 106 -32.89 -11.95 5.71
CA ASP A 106 -33.15 -11.55 7.10
C ASP A 106 -31.91 -10.94 7.80
N LEU A 107 -30.73 -11.00 7.18
CA LEU A 107 -29.51 -10.43 7.75
C LEU A 107 -29.51 -8.89 7.63
N GLY A 108 -29.48 -8.21 8.77
CA GLY A 108 -29.15 -6.78 8.87
C GLY A 108 -30.33 -5.80 8.69
N VAL A 109 -31.58 -6.27 8.59
CA VAL A 109 -32.75 -5.38 8.53
C VAL A 109 -32.99 -4.70 9.89
N GLU A 110 -32.92 -5.46 10.98
CA GLU A 110 -33.07 -4.92 12.35
C GLU A 110 -31.98 -3.89 12.66
N ASP A 111 -30.72 -4.22 12.33
CA ASP A 111 -29.57 -3.32 12.50
C ASP A 111 -29.72 -2.04 11.69
N MET A 112 -30.28 -2.13 10.47
CA MET A 112 -30.53 -0.98 9.61
C MET A 112 -31.61 -0.06 10.18
N VAL A 113 -32.71 -0.63 10.70
CA VAL A 113 -33.78 0.15 11.33
C VAL A 113 -33.28 0.80 12.62
N ALA A 114 -32.51 0.08 13.43
CA ALA A 114 -31.87 0.63 14.63
C ALA A 114 -30.90 1.77 14.29
N CYS A 115 -30.08 1.59 13.24
CA CYS A 115 -29.15 2.62 12.76
C CYS A 115 -29.88 3.86 12.25
N LEU A 116 -31.00 3.71 11.52
CA LEU A 116 -31.83 4.84 11.09
C LEU A 116 -32.46 5.57 12.28
N GLY A 117 -32.98 4.85 13.27
CA GLY A 117 -33.51 5.46 14.49
C GLY A 117 -32.46 6.25 15.28
N ALA A 118 -31.20 5.79 15.30
CA ALA A 118 -30.09 6.53 15.87
C ALA A 118 -29.71 7.77 15.03
N LEU A 119 -29.72 7.65 13.71
CA LEU A 119 -29.47 8.75 12.77
C LEU A 119 -30.49 9.88 12.92
N GLU A 120 -31.77 9.57 13.13
CA GLU A 120 -32.82 10.57 13.34
C GLU A 120 -32.50 11.52 14.52
N GLN A 121 -31.90 10.99 15.58
CA GLN A 121 -31.55 11.74 16.79
C GLN A 121 -30.37 12.69 16.58
N CYS A 122 -29.40 12.30 15.75
CA CYS A 122 -28.17 13.07 15.52
C CYS A 122 -28.17 13.86 14.19
N SER A 123 -29.17 13.70 13.33
CA SER A 123 -29.23 14.40 12.04
C SER A 123 -29.20 15.93 12.23
N PRO A 124 -28.47 16.66 11.39
CA PRO A 124 -28.39 18.12 11.47
C PRO A 124 -29.67 18.79 10.94
N SER A 125 -30.39 18.15 10.00
CA SER A 125 -31.66 18.61 9.46
C SER A 125 -32.61 17.44 9.19
N LYS A 126 -33.91 17.74 9.04
CA LYS A 126 -34.91 16.72 8.69
C LYS A 126 -34.75 16.28 7.23
N GLU A 127 -34.32 17.21 6.38
CA GLU A 127 -34.04 17.00 4.97
C GLU A 127 -32.94 15.95 4.78
N GLU A 128 -31.83 16.06 5.51
CA GLU A 128 -30.74 15.07 5.45
C GLU A 128 -31.20 13.67 5.92
N TYR A 129 -32.02 13.59 6.97
CA TYR A 129 -32.60 12.31 7.39
C TYR A 129 -33.53 11.71 6.33
N ASN A 130 -34.37 12.53 5.70
CA ASN A 130 -35.27 12.08 4.64
C ASN A 130 -34.50 11.57 3.40
N GLU A 131 -33.37 12.19 3.06
CA GLU A 131 -32.48 11.71 2.00
C GLU A 131 -31.93 10.31 2.32
N LEU A 132 -31.52 10.05 3.56
CA LEU A 132 -31.07 8.72 3.99
C LEU A 132 -32.20 7.68 3.88
N CYS A 133 -33.42 8.05 4.28
CA CYS A 133 -34.61 7.20 4.10
C CYS A 133 -34.90 6.92 2.62
N LEU A 134 -34.71 7.91 1.72
CA LEU A 134 -34.90 7.73 0.28
C LEU A 134 -33.96 6.66 -0.29
N LEU A 135 -32.75 6.50 0.25
CA LEU A 135 -31.80 5.48 -0.20
C LEU A 135 -32.33 4.05 -0.05
N LEU A 136 -33.27 3.81 0.88
CA LEU A 136 -33.91 2.49 1.04
C LEU A 136 -34.70 2.04 -0.20
N THR A 137 -35.16 3.00 -1.00
CA THR A 137 -35.98 2.77 -2.20
C THR A 137 -35.18 2.26 -3.39
N PHE A 138 -33.85 2.42 -3.36
CA PHE A 138 -32.97 1.97 -4.45
C PHE A 138 -32.60 0.49 -4.27
N PRO A 139 -32.67 -0.34 -5.33
CA PRO A 139 -32.24 -1.74 -5.28
C PRO A 139 -30.75 -1.90 -5.00
N ARG A 140 -29.92 -1.01 -5.56
CA ARG A 140 -28.48 -0.93 -5.32
C ARG A 140 -28.09 0.50 -5.04
N LEU A 141 -27.14 0.67 -4.12
CA LEU A 141 -26.63 1.99 -3.75
C LEU A 141 -26.06 2.76 -4.95
N CYS A 142 -25.40 2.06 -5.89
CA CYS A 142 -24.82 2.66 -7.09
C CYS A 142 -25.83 3.18 -8.12
N ASP A 143 -27.13 2.92 -7.93
CA ASP A 143 -28.18 3.47 -8.80
C ASP A 143 -28.48 4.94 -8.45
N HIS A 144 -28.06 5.41 -7.26
CA HIS A 144 -28.09 6.81 -6.87
C HIS A 144 -26.90 7.58 -7.47
N LEU A 145 -27.11 8.81 -7.92
CA LEU A 145 -26.08 9.61 -8.61
C LEU A 145 -24.85 9.85 -7.74
N ASP A 146 -25.05 10.23 -6.48
CA ASP A 146 -23.96 10.54 -5.55
C ASP A 146 -23.14 9.31 -5.13
N TYR A 147 -23.71 8.11 -5.29
CA TYR A 147 -23.08 6.86 -4.85
C TYR A 147 -22.67 5.95 -6.00
N LYS A 148 -22.65 6.46 -7.24
CA LYS A 148 -22.31 5.69 -8.45
C LYS A 148 -20.93 5.00 -8.39
N HIS A 149 -19.96 5.64 -7.76
CA HIS A 149 -18.57 5.17 -7.60
C HIS A 149 -18.24 4.76 -6.16
N TRP A 150 -19.27 4.70 -5.31
CA TRP A 150 -19.11 4.36 -3.90
C TRP A 150 -18.56 2.94 -3.74
N ASN A 151 -17.66 2.78 -2.78
CA ASN A 151 -17.19 1.49 -2.30
C ASN A 151 -16.81 1.63 -0.81
N PRO A 152 -16.83 0.53 -0.03
CA PRO A 152 -16.54 0.59 1.40
C PRO A 152 -15.17 1.18 1.73
N SER A 153 -14.14 0.87 0.95
CA SER A 153 -12.76 1.35 1.21
C SER A 153 -12.66 2.88 1.13
N ASN A 154 -13.18 3.49 0.06
CA ASN A 154 -13.20 4.96 -0.08
C ASN A 154 -14.15 5.59 0.96
N ALA A 155 -15.29 4.94 1.23
CA ALA A 155 -16.25 5.44 2.21
C ALA A 155 -15.65 5.55 3.61
N ARG A 156 -14.93 4.52 4.08
CA ARG A 156 -14.27 4.52 5.39
C ARG A 156 -13.15 5.55 5.49
N VAL A 157 -12.34 5.70 4.43
CA VAL A 157 -11.32 6.76 4.37
C VAL A 157 -11.96 8.15 4.43
N ASN A 158 -13.05 8.38 3.69
CA ASN A 158 -13.76 9.66 3.70
C ASN A 158 -14.41 9.94 5.06
N CYS A 159 -14.98 8.92 5.71
CA CYS A 159 -15.50 9.03 7.07
C CYS A 159 -14.43 9.56 8.04
N PHE A 160 -13.23 8.96 8.01
CA PHE A 160 -12.13 9.43 8.84
C PHE A 160 -11.69 10.86 8.47
N LYS A 161 -11.63 11.22 7.18
CA LYS A 161 -11.30 12.60 6.75
C LYS A 161 -12.28 13.63 7.31
N GLU A 162 -13.57 13.31 7.37
CA GLU A 162 -14.59 14.19 7.94
C GLU A 162 -14.53 14.27 9.47
N ILE A 163 -14.19 13.16 10.13
CA ILE A 163 -14.10 13.05 11.59
C ILE A 163 -12.83 13.67 12.15
N CYS A 164 -11.68 13.48 11.48
CA CYS A 164 -10.36 13.94 11.93
C CYS A 164 -10.35 15.37 12.50
N PRO A 165 -10.85 16.41 11.81
CA PRO A 165 -10.82 17.77 12.34
C PRO A 165 -11.67 17.99 13.59
N LEU A 166 -12.61 17.09 13.92
CA LEU A 166 -13.44 17.15 15.13
C LEU A 166 -12.70 16.64 16.37
N VAL A 167 -11.73 15.72 16.19
CA VAL A 167 -11.09 14.98 17.29
C VAL A 167 -9.58 15.23 17.39
N GLU A 168 -8.91 15.68 16.33
CA GLU A 168 -7.44 15.82 16.28
C GLU A 168 -6.86 16.69 17.39
N LYS A 169 -7.60 17.73 17.81
CA LYS A 169 -7.18 18.66 18.88
C LYS A 169 -7.42 18.09 20.28
N LEU A 170 -8.33 17.12 20.38
CA LEU A 170 -8.75 16.48 21.62
C LEU A 170 -7.93 15.21 21.91
N LEU A 171 -7.31 14.65 20.88
CA LEU A 171 -6.43 13.48 20.93
C LEU A 171 -4.97 13.87 20.62
N PRO A 172 -4.32 14.70 21.46
CA PRO A 172 -2.99 15.22 21.16
C PRO A 172 -1.94 14.10 21.16
N ALA A 173 -0.96 14.23 20.26
CA ALA A 173 0.19 13.32 20.26
C ALA A 173 1.02 13.52 21.54
N PRO A 174 1.57 12.45 22.14
CA PRO A 174 2.57 12.60 23.19
C PRO A 174 3.74 13.41 22.63
N VAL A 175 4.22 14.39 23.40
CA VAL A 175 5.32 15.29 23.03
C VAL A 175 6.63 14.50 22.88
N LYS A 176 6.81 13.77 21.78
CA LYS A 176 8.05 13.08 21.43
C LYS A 176 8.85 13.99 20.49
N SER A 177 10.03 14.40 20.98
CA SER A 177 11.19 15.03 20.32
C SER A 177 10.97 15.92 19.07
N PRO A 178 11.49 17.17 19.04
CA PRO A 178 11.32 18.12 17.93
C PRO A 178 12.00 17.73 16.60
N ALA A 179 12.63 16.55 16.52
CA ALA A 179 13.36 16.09 15.33
C ALA A 179 12.53 15.25 14.36
N SER A 180 11.36 14.74 14.76
CA SER A 180 10.48 13.94 13.89
C SER A 180 9.07 14.54 13.80
N LEU A 181 8.97 15.83 13.50
CA LEU A 181 7.77 16.33 12.81
C LEU A 181 7.65 15.47 11.55
N GLN A 182 6.84 14.41 11.60
CA GLN A 182 6.61 13.52 10.47
C GLN A 182 6.09 14.38 9.34
N LYS A 183 6.98 14.74 8.41
CA LYS A 183 6.62 15.54 7.25
C LYS A 183 5.64 14.71 6.44
N ALA A 184 4.40 15.19 6.37
CA ALA A 184 3.42 14.67 5.45
C ALA A 184 3.70 15.26 4.06
N SER A 185 3.55 14.43 3.03
CA SER A 185 3.51 14.91 1.66
C SER A 185 2.19 15.58 1.37
N SER A 186 2.23 16.71 0.63
CA SER A 186 1.05 17.46 0.20
C SER A 186 1.30 18.18 -1.14
N GLY A 187 0.21 18.49 -1.85
CA GLY A 187 0.22 19.26 -3.09
C GLY A 187 0.62 18.48 -4.35
N ASP A 188 0.34 17.18 -4.42
CA ASP A 188 0.74 16.27 -5.50
C ASP A 188 2.27 16.28 -5.71
N ARG A 189 3.04 16.21 -4.62
CA ARG A 189 4.49 16.39 -4.66
C ARG A 189 5.19 15.38 -5.57
N LEU A 190 4.72 14.14 -5.61
CA LEU A 190 5.23 13.11 -6.52
C LEU A 190 5.12 13.57 -7.99
N MET A 191 3.96 14.06 -8.40
CA MET A 191 3.73 14.54 -9.76
C MET A 191 4.63 15.74 -10.09
N GLN A 192 4.80 16.66 -9.14
CA GLN A 192 5.71 17.80 -9.35
C GLN A 192 7.15 17.35 -9.58
N LEU A 193 7.64 16.35 -8.82
CA LEU A 193 8.99 15.82 -8.98
C LEU A 193 9.15 15.09 -10.31
N ILE A 194 8.16 14.29 -10.71
CA ILE A 194 8.14 13.61 -12.01
C ILE A 194 8.16 14.62 -13.16
N ILE A 195 7.30 15.64 -13.13
CA ILE A 195 7.27 16.70 -14.16
C ILE A 195 8.63 17.39 -14.25
N LYS A 196 9.24 17.71 -13.10
CA LYS A 196 10.59 18.32 -13.07
C LYS A 196 11.65 17.38 -13.65
N GLY A 197 11.56 16.07 -13.41
CA GLY A 197 12.43 15.06 -14.00
C GLY A 197 12.31 15.03 -15.53
N ILE A 198 11.09 14.92 -16.06
CA ILE A 198 10.83 14.92 -17.51
C ILE A 198 11.38 16.21 -18.15
N LEU A 199 11.12 17.37 -17.53
CA LEU A 199 11.61 18.65 -18.04
C LEU A 199 13.14 18.70 -18.07
N TYR A 200 13.80 18.18 -17.02
CA TYR A 200 15.26 18.11 -16.96
C TYR A 200 15.82 17.24 -18.09
N GLU A 201 15.33 16.01 -18.23
CA GLU A 201 15.76 15.09 -19.29
C GLU A 201 15.52 15.68 -20.69
N SER A 202 14.34 16.26 -20.91
CA SER A 202 13.99 16.88 -22.20
C SER A 202 14.89 18.07 -22.54
N CYS A 203 15.30 18.86 -21.54
CA CYS A 203 16.23 19.97 -21.73
C CYS A 203 17.64 19.50 -22.06
N VAL A 204 18.11 18.42 -21.41
CA VAL A 204 19.40 17.79 -21.72
C VAL A 204 19.42 17.29 -23.16
N ASP A 205 18.39 16.55 -23.56
CA ASP A 205 18.23 16.03 -24.92
C ASP A 205 18.16 17.15 -25.97
N PHE A 206 17.42 18.23 -25.67
CA PHE A 206 17.32 19.38 -26.57
C PHE A 206 18.66 20.06 -26.79
N CYS A 207 19.43 20.29 -25.72
CA CYS A 207 20.77 20.86 -25.82
C CYS A 207 21.69 19.97 -26.67
N GLN A 208 21.64 18.64 -26.48
CA GLN A 208 22.42 17.70 -27.26
C GLN A 208 22.02 17.70 -28.75
N LYS A 209 20.72 17.62 -29.06
CA LYS A 209 20.20 17.67 -30.44
C LYS A 209 20.60 18.97 -31.12
N ARG A 210 20.44 20.11 -30.45
CA ARG A 210 20.80 21.42 -30.99
C ARG A 210 22.30 21.57 -31.27
N ALA A 211 23.15 20.92 -30.46
CA ALA A 211 24.60 20.94 -30.64
C ALA A 211 25.09 20.00 -31.76
N THR A 212 24.37 18.91 -32.05
CA THR A 212 24.85 17.84 -32.95
C THR A 212 24.08 17.74 -34.27
N SER A 213 22.85 18.25 -34.36
CA SER A 213 22.03 18.11 -35.56
C SER A 213 22.36 19.16 -36.62
N THR A 214 22.51 18.73 -37.87
CA THR A 214 22.58 19.61 -39.05
C THR A 214 21.42 19.26 -39.99
N PRO A 215 20.40 20.12 -40.16
CA PRO A 215 20.22 21.45 -39.57
C PRO A 215 19.91 21.42 -38.05
N PRO A 216 20.10 22.55 -37.34
CA PRO A 216 19.80 22.64 -35.92
C PRO A 216 18.31 22.47 -35.67
N THR A 217 17.96 21.57 -34.77
CA THR A 217 16.58 21.33 -34.33
C THR A 217 16.07 22.58 -33.58
N GLN A 218 14.91 23.13 -33.99
CA GLN A 218 14.37 24.37 -33.40
C GLN A 218 13.39 24.12 -32.24
N ASP A 219 12.69 22.98 -32.24
CA ASP A 219 11.60 22.74 -31.31
C ASP A 219 12.00 21.82 -30.14
N LEU A 220 11.46 22.12 -28.96
CA LEU A 220 11.58 21.30 -27.77
C LEU A 220 10.63 20.10 -27.88
N SER A 221 11.18 18.87 -27.85
CA SER A 221 10.40 17.64 -27.74
C SER A 221 10.49 17.11 -26.31
N PHE A 222 9.36 16.74 -25.70
CA PHE A 222 9.37 16.12 -24.36
C PHE A 222 9.61 14.62 -24.43
N THR A 223 10.43 14.11 -23.51
CA THR A 223 10.70 12.69 -23.35
C THR A 223 9.49 11.98 -22.75
N ASP A 224 9.22 10.75 -23.21
CA ASP A 224 8.14 9.93 -22.66
C ASP A 224 8.52 9.41 -21.27
N LEU A 225 7.57 9.45 -20.32
CA LEU A 225 7.81 9.13 -18.90
C LEU A 225 8.35 7.71 -18.69
N LEU A 226 7.94 6.76 -19.53
CA LEU A 226 8.33 5.35 -19.40
C LEU A 226 9.51 4.98 -20.32
N SER A 227 9.92 5.90 -21.20
CA SER A 227 11.03 5.71 -22.11
C SER A 227 12.33 6.13 -21.44
N GLY A 228 13.03 5.20 -20.79
CA GLY A 228 14.38 5.47 -20.29
C GLY A 228 15.34 5.74 -21.45
N SER A 229 16.06 6.87 -21.41
CA SER A 229 17.27 7.03 -22.23
C SER A 229 18.40 6.23 -21.60
N ASP A 230 19.14 5.47 -22.41
CA ASP A 230 20.37 4.81 -21.98
C ASP A 230 21.38 5.84 -21.49
N ALA A 231 22.08 5.51 -20.40
CA ALA A 231 23.17 6.25 -19.74
C ALA A 231 23.43 7.66 -20.30
N ASP A 232 23.03 8.69 -19.56
CA ASP A 232 23.20 10.09 -19.96
C ASP A 232 24.69 10.46 -20.15
N LEU A 233 25.20 10.34 -21.38
CA LEU A 233 26.56 10.74 -21.76
C LEU A 233 26.62 12.24 -22.10
N SER A 234 25.56 13.01 -21.84
CA SER A 234 25.52 14.44 -22.14
C SER A 234 26.64 15.21 -21.44
N LEU A 235 26.96 14.85 -20.20
CA LEU A 235 28.06 15.46 -19.44
C LEU A 235 29.41 15.23 -20.11
N LEU A 236 29.70 13.99 -20.55
CA LEU A 236 30.93 13.68 -21.28
C LEU A 236 31.00 14.42 -22.63
N SER A 237 29.85 14.53 -23.30
CA SER A 237 29.74 15.26 -24.57
C SER A 237 29.97 16.77 -24.37
N TRP A 238 29.45 17.34 -23.28
CA TRP A 238 29.68 18.75 -22.93
C TRP A 238 31.14 19.01 -22.59
N LEU A 239 31.77 18.13 -21.80
CA LEU A 239 33.20 18.23 -21.47
C LEU A 239 34.10 18.17 -22.71
N ARG A 240 33.74 17.40 -23.75
CA ARG A 240 34.49 17.33 -25.02
C ARG A 240 34.36 18.60 -25.88
N CYS A 241 33.34 19.42 -25.65
CA CYS A 241 33.08 20.63 -26.41
C CYS A 241 33.70 21.90 -25.79
N LEU A 242 34.30 21.81 -24.60
CA LEU A 242 34.93 22.96 -23.95
C LEU A 242 36.32 23.24 -24.56
N PRO A 243 36.67 24.52 -24.79
CA PRO A 243 38.01 24.91 -25.23
C PRO A 243 39.10 24.44 -24.25
N PRO A 244 40.31 24.10 -24.72
CA PRO A 244 41.39 23.61 -23.86
C PRO A 244 41.78 24.62 -22.78
N GLU A 245 41.55 25.91 -23.00
CA GLU A 245 41.83 26.98 -22.02
C GLU A 245 40.95 26.86 -20.77
N VAL A 246 39.78 26.22 -20.82
CA VAL A 246 38.89 26.02 -19.66
C VAL A 246 39.51 25.04 -18.66
N PHE A 247 40.36 24.13 -19.14
CA PHE A 247 41.07 23.13 -18.33
C PHE A 247 42.41 23.64 -17.78
N SER A 248 42.74 24.92 -18.00
CA SER A 248 43.99 25.53 -17.53
C SER A 248 44.03 25.72 -16.02
N TYR A 249 42.87 25.74 -15.36
CA TYR A 249 42.75 25.70 -13.90
C TYR A 249 42.35 24.28 -13.47
N PRO A 250 43.03 23.67 -12.47
CA PRO A 250 42.62 22.37 -11.96
C PRO A 250 41.22 22.47 -11.37
N PHE A 251 40.33 21.56 -11.76
CA PHE A 251 39.02 21.45 -11.13
C PHE A 251 39.20 21.09 -9.65
N GLU A 252 38.49 21.80 -8.78
CA GLU A 252 38.34 21.37 -7.39
C GLU A 252 37.38 20.18 -7.37
N GLN A 253 37.90 19.00 -7.06
CA GLN A 253 37.08 17.81 -6.90
C GLN A 253 36.15 18.02 -5.70
N THR A 254 34.87 18.19 -5.97
CA THR A 254 33.83 18.23 -4.95
C THR A 254 33.16 16.86 -4.90
N VAL A 255 33.09 16.28 -3.70
CA VAL A 255 32.38 15.03 -3.47
C VAL A 255 30.96 15.37 -3.05
N LEU A 256 29.97 14.85 -3.77
CA LEU A 256 28.58 14.82 -3.34
C LEU A 256 28.35 13.47 -2.66
N ASN A 257 28.08 13.51 -1.35
CA ASN A 257 27.71 12.30 -0.63
C ASN A 257 26.20 12.09 -0.79
N VAL A 258 25.81 10.95 -1.37
CA VAL A 258 24.41 10.54 -1.48
C VAL A 258 24.17 9.39 -0.53
N ASP A 259 23.32 9.61 0.47
CA ASP A 259 22.90 8.60 1.44
C ASP A 259 21.44 8.22 1.16
N VAL A 260 21.18 6.92 0.98
CA VAL A 260 19.82 6.39 0.77
C VAL A 260 19.48 5.50 1.94
N ARG A 261 18.55 5.94 2.77
CA ARG A 261 18.04 5.15 3.88
C ARG A 261 16.92 4.25 3.38
N GLN A 262 17.18 2.94 3.43
CA GLN A 262 16.20 1.94 3.03
C GLN A 262 15.07 1.83 4.04
N LEU A 263 13.88 1.51 3.52
CA LEU A 263 12.71 1.26 4.33
C LEU A 263 12.83 -0.10 5.03
N GLU A 264 12.83 -0.09 6.36
CA GLU A 264 12.70 -1.31 7.16
C GLU A 264 11.28 -1.86 7.09
N LYS A 265 11.13 -3.08 6.58
CA LYS A 265 9.81 -3.72 6.46
C LYS A 265 9.31 -4.24 7.81
N PRO A 266 8.08 -3.93 8.22
CA PRO A 266 7.50 -4.48 9.44
C PRO A 266 7.19 -5.98 9.28
N PHE A 267 7.06 -6.67 10.42
CA PHE A 267 6.52 -8.02 10.46
C PHE A 267 5.00 -7.98 10.26
N LEU A 268 4.48 -8.84 9.38
CA LEU A 268 3.05 -8.89 9.05
C LEU A 268 2.35 -10.04 9.78
N GLU A 269 1.33 -9.71 10.55
CA GLU A 269 0.42 -10.67 11.19
C GLU A 269 -0.93 -10.64 10.48
N ALA A 270 -1.37 -11.77 9.94
CA ALA A 270 -2.62 -11.88 9.20
C ALA A 270 -3.19 -13.30 9.22
N SER A 271 -4.51 -13.42 9.11
CA SER A 271 -5.19 -14.67 8.74
C SER A 271 -4.98 -14.92 7.24
N TRP A 272 -3.80 -15.46 6.88
CA TRP A 272 -3.43 -15.69 5.48
C TRP A 272 -4.46 -16.55 4.74
N THR A 273 -5.10 -17.49 5.44
CA THR A 273 -6.16 -18.33 4.88
C THR A 273 -7.33 -17.50 4.38
N GLU A 274 -7.83 -16.55 5.18
CA GLU A 274 -8.93 -15.67 4.77
C GLU A 274 -8.55 -14.81 3.57
N GLN A 275 -7.31 -14.27 3.57
CA GLN A 275 -6.81 -13.46 2.47
C GLN A 275 -6.70 -14.27 1.16
N ILE A 276 -6.27 -15.53 1.23
CA ILE A 276 -6.20 -16.44 0.08
C ILE A 276 -7.61 -16.82 -0.43
N LEU A 277 -8.57 -16.95 0.48
CA LEU A 277 -9.95 -17.32 0.16
C LEU A 277 -10.81 -16.12 -0.30
N ALA A 278 -10.37 -14.89 -0.04
CA ALA A 278 -11.09 -13.68 -0.41
C ALA A 278 -11.31 -13.57 -1.92
N THR A 279 -12.50 -13.11 -2.31
CA THR A 279 -12.81 -12.90 -3.73
C THR A 279 -12.06 -11.65 -4.22
N PRO A 280 -11.27 -11.73 -5.29
CA PRO A 280 -10.52 -10.58 -5.78
C PRO A 280 -11.46 -9.49 -6.31
N ILE A 281 -11.08 -8.24 -6.06
CA ILE A 281 -11.79 -7.06 -6.56
C ILE A 281 -11.62 -6.97 -8.08
N LYS A 282 -12.73 -6.82 -8.80
CA LYS A 282 -12.74 -6.73 -10.27
C LYS A 282 -13.11 -5.32 -10.72
N PRO A 283 -12.19 -4.55 -11.32
CA PRO A 283 -12.57 -3.26 -11.90
C PRO A 283 -13.42 -3.49 -13.16
N ARG A 284 -14.33 -2.56 -13.44
CA ARG A 284 -15.25 -2.66 -14.58
C ARG A 284 -14.50 -2.71 -15.93
N VAL A 285 -13.33 -2.07 -16.01
CA VAL A 285 -12.47 -1.97 -17.21
C VAL A 285 -11.31 -2.98 -17.17
N PHE A 286 -11.38 -4.01 -16.32
CA PHE A 286 -10.34 -5.05 -16.30
C PHE A 286 -10.32 -5.83 -17.63
N PRO A 287 -9.16 -6.29 -18.13
CA PRO A 287 -9.13 -7.29 -19.20
C PRO A 287 -9.73 -8.62 -18.69
N HIS A 288 -11.06 -8.73 -18.76
CA HIS A 288 -11.86 -9.84 -18.24
C HIS A 288 -11.53 -11.19 -18.89
N SER A 289 -10.81 -11.20 -20.01
CA SER A 289 -10.29 -12.39 -20.67
C SER A 289 -9.13 -13.06 -19.91
N ALA A 290 -8.42 -12.33 -19.05
CA ALA A 290 -7.26 -12.81 -18.30
C ALA A 290 -7.60 -13.34 -16.89
N VAL A 291 -8.85 -13.18 -16.42
CA VAL A 291 -9.27 -13.64 -15.09
C VAL A 291 -9.93 -15.01 -15.19
N PRO A 292 -9.40 -16.04 -14.49
CA PRO A 292 -10.08 -17.34 -14.39
C PRO A 292 -11.51 -17.16 -13.89
N ARG A 293 -12.48 -17.74 -14.61
CA ARG A 293 -13.92 -17.58 -14.30
C ARG A 293 -14.35 -18.31 -13.03
N THR A 294 -13.50 -19.20 -12.51
CA THR A 294 -13.73 -19.93 -11.26
C THR A 294 -12.75 -19.46 -10.18
N PRO A 295 -13.23 -19.04 -8.99
CA PRO A 295 -12.33 -18.81 -7.87
C PRO A 295 -11.68 -20.15 -7.49
N MET A 296 -10.38 -20.24 -7.74
CA MET A 296 -9.58 -21.45 -7.57
C MET A 296 -9.54 -21.93 -6.11
N SER A 297 -9.81 -21.03 -5.16
CA SER A 297 -9.60 -21.23 -3.72
C SER A 297 -10.64 -22.16 -3.06
N ARG A 298 -11.95 -21.98 -3.30
CA ARG A 298 -12.97 -22.85 -2.67
C ARG A 298 -12.99 -24.27 -3.22
N SER A 299 -12.89 -24.43 -4.54
CA SER A 299 -13.05 -25.74 -5.19
C SER A 299 -11.86 -26.67 -4.96
N LEU A 300 -10.62 -26.16 -4.95
CA LEU A 300 -9.44 -27.00 -4.70
C LEU A 300 -9.25 -27.29 -3.21
N MET A 301 -9.59 -26.36 -2.31
CA MET A 301 -9.54 -26.64 -0.86
C MET A 301 -10.66 -27.58 -0.41
N MET A 302 -11.90 -27.42 -0.89
CA MET A 302 -12.96 -28.41 -0.65
C MET A 302 -12.57 -29.78 -1.20
N ALA A 303 -12.11 -29.87 -2.45
CA ALA A 303 -11.65 -31.13 -3.03
C ALA A 303 -10.45 -31.76 -2.30
N SER A 304 -9.57 -30.93 -1.71
CA SER A 304 -8.43 -31.40 -0.91
C SER A 304 -8.83 -31.85 0.50
N MET A 305 -9.85 -31.24 1.11
CA MET A 305 -10.41 -31.68 2.39
C MET A 305 -11.33 -32.90 2.24
N GLU A 306 -12.11 -32.98 1.15
CA GLU A 306 -12.87 -34.19 0.78
C GLU A 306 -11.95 -35.34 0.36
N GLY A 307 -10.70 -35.06 -0.02
CA GLY A 307 -9.65 -36.05 -0.27
C GLY A 307 -9.07 -36.73 0.98
N SER A 308 -9.46 -36.32 2.20
CA SER A 308 -9.03 -36.94 3.47
C SER A 308 -10.10 -37.84 4.13
N ILE A 309 -11.25 -38.06 3.49
CA ILE A 309 -12.18 -39.14 3.83
C ILE A 309 -12.46 -39.94 2.55
N GLY A 310 -11.71 -41.03 2.39
CA GLY A 310 -12.04 -42.09 1.45
C GLY A 310 -11.42 -41.94 0.07
N GLY A 311 -10.30 -42.64 -0.12
CA GLY A 311 -9.93 -43.09 -1.47
C GLY A 311 -11.04 -43.96 -2.07
N LEU A 312 -11.58 -43.47 -3.20
CA LEU A 312 -11.98 -44.19 -4.41
C LEU A 312 -12.85 -45.46 -4.27
N ALA A 313 -14.09 -45.40 -4.79
CA ALA A 313 -14.38 -46.03 -6.10
C ALA A 313 -15.82 -45.81 -6.56
N ALA A 314 -15.95 -45.71 -7.88
CA ALA A 314 -17.18 -45.68 -8.63
C ALA A 314 -18.13 -46.86 -8.31
N GLY A 315 -19.43 -46.57 -8.32
CA GLY A 315 -20.47 -47.48 -8.82
C GLY A 315 -20.76 -48.78 -8.03
N LYS A 316 -21.92 -48.75 -7.35
CA LYS A 316 -22.91 -49.84 -7.19
C LYS A 316 -22.54 -51.10 -6.34
N MET A 317 -23.41 -51.31 -5.34
CA MET A 317 -23.96 -52.58 -4.80
C MET A 317 -23.12 -53.46 -3.84
N ALA A 318 -23.60 -53.49 -2.58
CA ALA A 318 -23.88 -54.64 -1.70
C ALA A 318 -22.82 -55.72 -1.31
N LEU A 319 -22.63 -55.82 0.01
CA LEU A 319 -22.40 -57.00 0.88
C LEU A 319 -21.17 -57.91 0.69
N SER A 320 -20.29 -57.96 1.71
CA SER A 320 -20.01 -59.14 2.58
C SER A 320 -18.61 -59.09 3.21
N MET A 321 -18.50 -59.58 4.45
CA MET A 321 -17.27 -59.77 5.24
C MET A 321 -16.35 -60.89 4.73
N ALA A 322 -15.03 -60.68 4.89
CA ALA A 322 -14.00 -61.59 5.43
C ALA A 322 -12.64 -61.43 4.71
N ASP A 323 -11.59 -61.31 5.53
CA ASP A 323 -10.16 -61.59 5.28
C ASP A 323 -9.45 -61.01 4.03
N LEU A 324 -8.43 -60.18 4.26
CA LEU A 324 -7.03 -60.65 4.32
C LEU A 324 -6.07 -59.46 4.48
N THR A 325 -5.32 -59.55 5.57
CA THR A 325 -4.00 -58.99 5.84
C THR A 325 -3.00 -59.07 4.69
N ALA A 326 -2.10 -58.07 4.64
CA ALA A 326 -0.71 -58.09 4.14
C ALA A 326 -0.35 -57.00 3.10
N SER A 327 0.80 -56.39 3.39
CA SER A 327 1.73 -55.68 2.49
C SER A 327 1.65 -54.14 2.50
N MET A 328 2.39 -53.41 3.36
CA MET A 328 3.85 -53.14 3.38
C MET A 328 4.39 -52.27 2.22
N THR A 329 4.69 -51.01 2.61
CA THR A 329 5.94 -50.22 2.40
C THR A 329 6.16 -49.32 1.16
N ARG A 330 6.73 -48.12 1.45
CA ARG A 330 7.61 -47.21 0.66
C ARG A 330 6.88 -46.26 -0.32
N SER A 331 7.15 -44.96 -0.42
CA SER A 331 8.22 -44.10 0.11
C SER A 331 7.83 -42.62 0.10
N PHE A 332 8.44 -41.88 1.03
CA PHE A 332 8.64 -40.44 1.02
C PHE A 332 9.68 -40.06 -0.04
N GLY A 333 9.51 -38.91 -0.70
CA GLY A 333 10.59 -38.30 -1.50
C GLY A 333 10.13 -37.42 -2.66
N SER A 334 9.92 -36.13 -2.39
CA SER A 334 10.25 -35.09 -3.37
C SER A 334 10.61 -33.81 -2.61
N ALA A 335 11.91 -33.56 -2.55
CA ALA A 335 12.55 -32.45 -1.92
C ALA A 335 12.37 -31.16 -2.73
N PHE A 336 11.89 -30.10 -2.08
CA PHE A 336 12.10 -28.73 -2.54
C PHE A 336 13.46 -28.25 -2.01
N HIS A 337 14.43 -28.06 -2.91
CA HIS A 337 15.62 -27.26 -2.63
C HIS A 337 15.39 -25.84 -3.16
N LEU A 338 15.27 -24.86 -2.26
CA LEU A 338 15.39 -23.43 -2.56
C LEU A 338 16.76 -22.95 -2.07
N THR A 339 17.74 -22.88 -2.96
CA THR A 339 18.97 -22.12 -2.74
C THR A 339 19.15 -21.17 -3.91
N GLY A 340 18.94 -19.88 -3.66
CA GLY A 340 19.10 -18.84 -4.68
C GLY A 340 18.85 -17.45 -4.09
N LYS A 341 19.74 -17.00 -3.19
CA LYS A 341 19.86 -15.57 -2.86
C LYS A 341 20.31 -14.85 -4.14
N LYS A 342 19.48 -13.97 -4.69
CA LYS A 342 19.91 -12.99 -5.68
C LYS A 342 19.39 -11.62 -5.23
N VAL A 343 20.30 -10.85 -4.65
CA VAL A 343 20.14 -9.42 -4.38
C VAL A 343 19.98 -8.74 -5.74
N MET A 344 18.93 -7.93 -5.88
CA MET A 344 18.73 -7.07 -7.05
C MET A 344 19.76 -5.94 -6.98
N ASN A 345 20.82 -6.02 -7.77
CA ASN A 345 21.73 -4.90 -7.97
C ASN A 345 21.02 -3.85 -8.84
N THR A 346 20.94 -2.62 -8.34
CA THR A 346 20.42 -1.47 -9.07
C THR A 346 21.42 -1.06 -10.14
N SER A 347 20.94 -0.38 -11.18
CA SER A 347 21.59 -0.09 -12.45
C SER A 347 22.92 0.68 -12.37
N VAL A 348 23.31 1.12 -11.17
CA VAL A 348 24.52 1.90 -10.90
C VAL A 348 25.76 1.01 -10.73
N ASP A 349 25.60 -0.21 -10.22
CA ASP A 349 26.74 -1.13 -9.95
C ASP A 349 27.38 -1.70 -11.22
N LYS A 350 26.61 -1.80 -12.32
CA LYS A 350 27.11 -2.33 -13.60
C LYS A 350 28.00 -1.36 -14.38
N LEU A 351 28.06 -0.09 -13.97
CA LEU A 351 28.87 0.93 -14.64
C LEU A 351 30.36 0.85 -14.29
N PHE A 352 30.74 0.11 -13.24
CA PHE A 352 32.13 0.05 -12.75
C PHE A 352 32.79 -1.33 -12.86
N GLU A 353 32.11 -2.32 -13.44
CA GLU A 353 32.59 -3.71 -13.47
C GLU A 353 33.40 -4.08 -14.74
N ALA A 354 33.53 -3.16 -15.71
CA ALA A 354 34.23 -3.41 -16.96
C ALA A 354 35.44 -2.48 -17.15
N GLY A 355 36.61 -2.91 -16.67
CA GLY A 355 37.90 -2.35 -17.10
C GLY A 355 38.93 -2.21 -15.99
N ASP A 356 39.90 -3.13 -16.00
CA ASP A 356 41.01 -3.29 -15.08
C ASP A 356 41.83 -2.02 -14.75
N ALA A 357 42.42 -2.08 -13.55
CA ALA A 357 43.58 -1.34 -13.03
C ALA A 357 43.37 0.05 -12.39
N PHE A 358 42.94 0.06 -11.12
CA PHE A 358 43.63 0.80 -10.05
C PHE A 358 43.41 0.08 -8.71
N SER A 359 44.51 -0.36 -8.07
CA SER A 359 44.49 -0.88 -6.71
C SER A 359 44.14 0.23 -5.72
N THR A 360 43.07 0.04 -4.96
CA THR A 360 42.89 0.64 -3.63
C THR A 360 42.43 -0.44 -2.68
N SER A 361 43.34 -0.85 -1.81
CA SER A 361 43.09 -1.73 -0.67
C SER A 361 42.08 -1.10 0.28
N CYS A 362 40.90 -1.69 0.43
CA CYS A 362 40.13 -1.56 1.65
C CYS A 362 40.57 -2.68 2.61
N VAL A 363 41.16 -2.28 3.73
CA VAL A 363 41.37 -3.18 4.87
C VAL A 363 40.01 -3.33 5.55
N ASP A 364 39.42 -4.51 5.44
CA ASP A 364 38.28 -4.90 6.26
C ASP A 364 38.73 -5.07 7.72
N ILE A 365 38.54 -4.03 8.54
CA ILE A 365 38.51 -4.19 10.00
C ILE A 365 37.08 -4.51 10.38
N ARG A 366 36.74 -5.80 10.39
CA ARG A 366 35.72 -6.42 11.26
C ARG A 366 35.65 -7.91 11.00
N THR A 367 36.43 -8.68 11.75
CA THR A 367 36.06 -10.00 12.29
C THR A 367 37.24 -10.60 13.04
N ASP A 368 37.39 -10.26 14.33
CA ASP A 368 37.91 -11.21 15.32
C ASP A 368 37.59 -10.71 16.73
N ALA A 369 36.34 -10.92 17.13
CA ALA A 369 35.90 -10.76 18.51
C ALA A 369 34.67 -11.64 18.71
N THR A 370 34.85 -12.96 18.62
CA THR A 370 33.92 -14.00 19.11
C THR A 370 34.52 -15.40 18.87
N LYS A 371 35.74 -15.65 19.34
CA LYS A 371 36.31 -17.03 19.38
C LYS A 371 37.19 -17.39 20.58
N GLU A 372 37.25 -16.56 21.63
CA GLU A 372 38.02 -16.88 22.85
C GLU A 372 37.17 -16.81 24.12
N LEU A 373 36.10 -17.61 24.21
CA LEU A 373 35.35 -17.74 25.48
C LEU A 373 34.84 -19.17 25.78
N LEU A 374 35.43 -20.21 25.17
CA LEU A 374 35.09 -21.62 25.47
C LEU A 374 36.31 -22.54 25.48
N LYS A 375 37.40 -22.13 26.14
CA LYS A 375 38.52 -23.04 26.41
C LYS A 375 39.35 -22.58 27.61
N GLU A 376 38.78 -22.72 28.80
CA GLU A 376 39.54 -22.75 30.07
C GLU A 376 38.66 -23.35 31.19
N GLU A 377 38.31 -24.63 31.04
CA GLU A 377 37.98 -25.54 32.15
C GLU A 377 38.38 -26.95 31.70
N ASP A 378 39.64 -27.31 31.97
CA ASP A 378 40.13 -28.67 32.22
C ASP A 378 41.68 -28.65 32.24
N GLU A 379 42.24 -28.20 33.36
CA GLU A 379 43.38 -28.83 34.08
C GLU A 379 43.58 -28.21 35.46
#